data_AF-A0A2G8R9A7-F1
#
_entry.id   AF-A0A2G8R9A7-F1
#
_cell.length_a   1.000
_cell.length_b   1.000
_cell.length_c   1.000
_cell.angle_alpha   90.00
_cell.angle_beta   90.00
_cell.angle_gamma   90.00
#
_symmetry.space_group_name_H-M   'P 1'
#
loop_
_entity.id
_entity.type
_entity.pdbx_description
1 polymer ?
#
loop_
_entity_poly.entity_id
_entity_poly.type
_entity_poly.pdbx_seq_one_letter_code
_entity_poly.pdbx_strand_id
1 'polypeptide(L)' 'MSNVVSDSVLARALTIQKDLSGASLAAKILIAHLRWEVSANPSTLATKAAELRAFFAQNAFAAKDIAVL' A
#
# COMPACT_ATOMS: atom_id res chain seq x y z
N MET A 1 -0.99 -12.62 -16.15
CA MET A 1 0.20 -11.93 -15.62
C MET A 1 -0.02 -11.72 -14.13
N SER A 2 0.62 -12.53 -13.28
CA SER A 2 0.59 -12.31 -11.83
C SER A 2 1.32 -11.00 -11.57
N ASN A 3 0.58 -9.93 -11.25
CA ASN A 3 1.15 -8.61 -10.98
C ASN A 3 1.86 -8.68 -9.61
N VAL A 4 3.08 -9.22 -9.59
CA VAL A 4 3.90 -9.30 -8.39
C VAL A 4 4.32 -7.88 -8.04
N VAL A 5 3.61 -7.25 -7.12
CA VAL A 5 4.00 -5.94 -6.59
C VAL A 5 5.30 -6.12 -5.82
N SER A 6 6.29 -5.30 -6.14
CA SER A 6 7.57 -5.30 -5.43
C SER A 6 7.39 -4.70 -4.05
N ASP A 7 8.01 -5.30 -3.03
CA ASP A 7 7.94 -4.78 -1.66
C ASP A 7 8.55 -3.37 -1.54
N SER A 8 9.46 -3.00 -2.45
CA SER A 8 9.99 -1.63 -2.58
C SER A 8 8.94 -0.60 -3.01
N VAL A 9 7.98 -0.96 -3.86
CA VAL A 9 6.87 -0.07 -4.28
C VAL A 9 5.93 0.13 -3.11
N LEU A 10 5.61 -0.94 -2.38
CA LEU A 10 4.74 -0.88 -1.21
C LEU A 10 5.38 -0.08 -0.07
N ALA A 11 6.66 -0.31 0.23
CA ALA A 11 7.41 0.46 1.21
C ALA A 11 7.46 1.96 0.83
N ARG A 12 7.63 2.27 -0.46
CA ARG A 12 7.58 3.65 -0.95
C ARG A 12 6.21 4.27 -0.78
N ALA A 13 5.14 3.53 -1.05
CA ALA A 13 3.77 4.00 -0.85
C ALA A 13 3.48 4.35 0.62
N LEU A 14 4.14 3.67 1.58
CA LEU A 14 4.01 3.90 3.01
C LEU A 14 4.93 4.98 3.60
N THR A 15 5.99 5.35 2.88
CA THR A 15 6.99 6.35 3.35
C THR A 15 6.89 7.69 2.65
N ILE A 16 6.37 7.74 1.42
CA ILE A 16 6.19 8.97 0.65
C ILE A 16 4.71 9.32 0.58
N GLN A 17 4.37 10.58 0.85
CA GLN A 17 3.05 11.15 0.58
C GLN A 17 2.89 11.39 -0.94
N LYS A 18 2.65 10.31 -1.68
CA LYS A 18 2.19 10.36 -3.07
C LYS A 18 0.69 10.62 -3.09
N ASP A 19 0.23 11.40 -4.08
CA ASP A 19 -1.19 11.53 -4.40
C ASP A 19 -1.77 10.16 -4.79
N LEU A 20 -2.87 9.79 -4.14
CA LEU A 20 -3.58 8.53 -4.34
C LEU A 20 -4.92 8.75 -5.06
N SER A 21 -5.16 9.92 -5.67
CA SER A 21 -6.45 10.29 -6.24
C SER A 21 -7.04 9.23 -7.20
N GLY A 22 -6.18 8.52 -7.94
CA GLY A 22 -6.57 7.41 -8.82
C GLY A 22 -6.87 6.06 -8.16
N ALA A 23 -6.61 5.89 -6.86
CA ALA A 23 -6.86 4.65 -6.12
C ALA A 23 -8.29 4.57 -5.60
N SER A 24 -8.77 3.34 -5.37
CA SER A 24 -10.03 3.11 -4.66
C SER A 24 -10.03 3.72 -3.26
N LEU A 25 -11.23 4.04 -2.75
CA LEU A 25 -11.39 4.60 -1.42
C LEU A 25 -10.85 3.65 -0.33
N ALA A 26 -11.07 2.34 -0.49
CA ALA A 26 -10.54 1.33 0.43
C ALA A 26 -9.00 1.36 0.49
N ALA A 27 -8.34 1.40 -0.68
CA ALA A 27 -6.88 1.52 -0.75
C ALA A 27 -6.39 2.84 -0.14
N LYS A 28 -7.08 3.96 -0.39
CA LYS A 28 -6.74 5.27 0.21
C LYS A 28 -6.79 5.24 1.73
N ILE A 29 -7.87 4.70 2.30
CA ILE A 29 -8.05 4.61 3.76
C ILE A 29 -6.97 3.71 4.37
N LEU A 30 -6.73 2.53 3.77
CA LEU A 30 -5.72 1.59 4.26
C LEU A 30 -4.32 2.21 4.21
N ILE A 31 -3.91 2.77 3.06
CA ILE A 31 -2.58 3.37 2.92
C ILE A 31 -2.40 4.55 3.86
N ALA A 32 -3.43 5.38 4.07
CA ALA A 32 -3.37 6.47 5.05
C ALA A 32 -3.16 5.95 6.48
N HIS A 33 -3.85 4.88 6.87
CA HIS A 33 -3.67 4.23 8.16
C HIS A 33 -2.25 3.68 8.32
N LEU A 34 -1.80 2.89 7.34
CA LEU A 34 -0.47 2.26 7.38
C LEU A 34 0.66 3.30 7.36
N ARG A 35 0.51 4.41 6.63
CA ARG A 35 1.43 5.56 6.68
C ARG A 35 1.53 6.14 8.09
N TRP A 36 0.40 6.28 8.77
CA TRP A 36 0.37 6.82 10.13
C TRP A 36 1.07 5.88 11.12
N GLU A 37 0.81 4.57 11.05
CA GLU A 37 1.50 3.57 11.89
C GLU A 37 3.01 3.52 11.64
N VAL A 38 3.44 3.58 10.37
CA VAL A 38 4.86 3.64 10.01
C VAL A 38 5.50 4.94 10.48
N SER A 39 4.79 6.07 10.42
CA SER A 39 5.26 7.35 10.94
C SER A 39 5.43 7.32 12.46
N ALA A 40 4.50 6.70 13.18
CA ALA A 40 4.57 6.52 14.62
C ALA A 40 5.65 5.51 15.04
N ASN A 41 5.88 4.47 14.25
CA ASN A 41 6.92 3.47 14.47
C ASN A 41 7.54 2.96 13.15
N PRO A 42 8.67 3.56 12.72
CA PRO A 42 9.32 3.22 11.45
C PRO A 42 9.81 1.77 11.34
N SER A 43 10.03 1.09 12.47
CA SER A 43 10.47 -0.32 12.48
C SER A 43 9.40 -1.28 11.92
N THR A 44 8.14 -0.84 11.85
CA THR A 44 7.02 -1.65 11.36
C THR A 44 6.89 -1.67 9.84
N LEU A 45 7.69 -0.89 9.10
CA LEU A 45 7.57 -0.71 7.65
C LEU A 45 7.46 -2.02 6.86
N ALA A 46 8.33 -2.99 7.15
CA ALA A 46 8.33 -4.28 6.45
C ALA A 46 7.02 -5.05 6.69
N THR A 47 6.55 -5.08 7.94
CA THR A 47 5.28 -5.72 8.32
C THR A 47 4.09 -5.05 7.64
N LYS A 48 4.05 -3.72 7.63
CA LYS A 48 2.95 -2.94 7.01
C LYS A 48 2.95 -3.02 5.49
N ALA A 49 4.12 -3.14 4.86
CA ALA A 49 4.22 -3.43 3.43
C ALA A 49 3.64 -4.82 3.09
N ALA A 50 3.88 -5.83 3.94
CA ALA A 50 3.29 -7.15 3.77
C ALA A 50 1.76 -7.16 3.97
N GLU A 51 1.23 -6.38 4.93
CA GLU A 51 -0.22 -6.18 5.09
C GLU A 51 -0.85 -5.55 3.83
N LEU A 52 -0.22 -4.50 3.28
CA LEU A 52 -0.68 -3.87 2.05
C LEU A 52 -0.65 -4.83 0.85
N ARG A 53 0.39 -5.67 0.77
CA ARG A 53 0.47 -6.74 -0.24
C ARG A 53 -0.67 -7.74 -0.10
N ALA A 54 -0.95 -8.19 1.13
CA ALA A 54 -2.03 -9.12 1.42
C ALA A 54 -3.39 -8.53 1.03
N PHE A 55 -3.61 -7.24 1.30
CA PHE A 55 -4.81 -6.54 0.86
C PHE A 55 -5.01 -6.64 -0.66
N PHE A 56 -3.99 -6.33 -1.47
CA PHE A 56 -4.10 -6.43 -2.93
C PHE A 56 -4.25 -7.86 -3.44
N ALA A 57 -3.65 -8.84 -2.74
CA ALA A 57 -3.79 -10.25 -3.09
C ALA A 57 -5.20 -10.80 -2.83
N GLN A 58 -5.85 -10.35 -1.74
CA GLN A 58 -7.19 -10.78 -1.35
C GLN A 58 -8.29 -10.02 -2.09
N ASN A 59 -8.01 -8.80 -2.56
CA ASN A 59 -9.00 -7.90 -3.15
C ASN A 59 -8.71 -7.67 -4.64
N ALA A 60 -9.23 -8.54 -5.51
CA ALA A 60 -9.03 -8.44 -6.96
C ALA A 60 -9.47 -7.08 -7.55
N PHE A 61 -10.50 -6.44 -6.98
CA PHE A 61 -10.95 -5.12 -7.41
C PHE A 61 -9.91 -4.00 -7.18
N ALA A 62 -9.03 -4.18 -6.19
CA ALA A 62 -7.99 -3.24 -5.82
C ALA A 62 -6.68 -3.47 -6.58
N ALA A 63 -6.58 -4.55 -7.38
CA ALA A 63 -5.38 -4.85 -8.16
C ALA A 63 -5.03 -3.72 -9.15
N LYS A 64 -6.02 -2.99 -9.65
CA LYS A 64 -5.83 -1.80 -10.50
C LYS A 64 -5.19 -0.62 -9.76
N ASP A 65 -5.38 -0.55 -8.44
CA ASP A 65 -4.84 0.55 -7.62
C ASP A 65 -3.32 0.43 -7.46
N ILE A 66 -2.74 -0.76 -7.68
CA ILE A 66 -1.28 -0.97 -7.68
C ILE A 66 -0.60 -0.05 -8.69
N ALA A 67 -1.23 0.19 -9.86
CA ALA A 67 -0.66 1.01 -10.92
C ALA A 67 -0.53 2.50 -10.56
N VAL A 68 -1.21 2.95 -9.49
CA VAL A 68 -1.18 4.34 -9.04
C VAL A 68 -0.36 4.54 -7.75
N LEU A 69 0.14 3.47 -7.12
CA LEU A 69 1.10 3.52 -6.00
C LEU A 69 2.46 4.08 -6.41
#